data_AF-F6B9F6-F1
#
_entry.id   AF-F6B9F6-F1
#
_cell.length_a   1.000
_cell.length_b   1.000
_cell.length_c   1.000
_cell.angle_alpha   90.00
_cell.angle_beta   90.00
_cell.angle_gamma   90.00
#
_symmetry.space_group_name_H-M   'P 1'
#
loop_
_entity.id
_entity.type
_entity.pdbx_description
1 polymer ?
#
loop_
_entity_poly.entity_id
_entity_poly.type
_entity_poly.pdbx_seq_one_letter_code
_entity_poly.pdbx_strand_id
1 'polypeptide(L)'
;MYDLRVVVEEVRGFCDLPMRPGDYFEVKGGRIIIPDGKHICMWALAAMLPMFPAKQRKIAETNDWLPSTQHMCCPDPNGMVIYRIERIPVGDSVSPACADQGINPKEDKPFPRMLVNEKVCSGCRSCELACSFHKTGMFSETESRVRVSKDEPNGLDRPLVCRQCGNARCVQACPVGALERHPETHAVQLKPEICQGCGACAEACPFGSIHFKDGKPLICDLCGGDPKCVDRCATGALRFGRAGEAPLKGGARAAMK
;
A
#
# COMPACT_ATOMS: atom_id res chain seq x y z
N MET A 1 -4.48 17.35 -6.19
CA MET A 1 -5.75 16.78 -5.70
C MET A 1 -6.36 17.85 -4.81
N TYR A 2 -7.67 17.89 -4.63
CA TYR A 2 -8.34 18.76 -3.67
C TYR A 2 -8.84 17.89 -2.52
N ASP A 3 -8.95 18.46 -1.33
CA ASP A 3 -9.76 17.87 -0.27
C ASP A 3 -11.19 18.39 -0.38
N LEU A 4 -12.15 17.69 0.20
CA LEU A 4 -13.56 18.08 0.14
C LEU A 4 -14.09 18.35 1.54
N ARG A 5 -14.97 19.34 1.65
CA ARG A 5 -15.87 19.49 2.80
C ARG A 5 -17.29 19.27 2.31
N VAL A 6 -18.00 18.39 2.98
CA VAL A 6 -19.40 18.08 2.68
C VAL A 6 -20.24 18.55 3.85
N VAL A 7 -21.14 19.50 3.60
CA VAL A 7 -21.95 20.17 4.62
C VAL A 7 -23.42 19.88 4.37
N VAL A 8 -24.18 19.60 5.41
CA VAL A 8 -25.65 19.60 5.37
C VAL A 8 -26.09 21.04 5.21
N GLU A 9 -26.63 21.38 4.04
CA GLU A 9 -27.10 22.73 3.76
C GLU A 9 -28.56 22.90 4.18
N GLU A 10 -29.40 21.91 3.87
CA GLU A 10 -30.83 21.98 4.09
C GLU A 10 -31.40 20.58 4.38
N VAL A 11 -32.43 20.50 5.22
CA VAL A 11 -33.23 19.29 5.44
C VAL A 11 -34.65 19.61 5.02
N ARG A 12 -35.08 19.12 3.85
CA ARG A 12 -36.42 19.41 3.30
C ARG A 12 -37.49 18.44 3.77
N GLY A 13 -37.08 17.25 4.19
CA GLY A 13 -37.97 16.20 4.65
C GLY A 13 -37.79 15.89 6.14
N PHE A 14 -38.16 14.68 6.52
CA PHE A 14 -37.99 14.13 7.86
C PHE A 14 -36.82 13.14 7.86
N CYS A 15 -35.73 13.49 8.54
CA CYS A 15 -34.55 12.63 8.61
C CYS A 15 -34.56 11.79 9.90
N ASP A 16 -34.69 10.46 9.77
CA ASP A 16 -34.68 9.52 10.91
C ASP A 16 -33.38 9.55 11.72
N LEU A 17 -32.26 9.86 11.05
CA LEU A 17 -30.99 10.16 11.69
C LEU A 17 -30.81 11.67 11.68
N PRO A 18 -31.03 12.39 12.80
CA PRO A 18 -31.36 13.83 12.79
C PRO A 18 -30.16 14.73 12.43
N MET A 19 -29.79 14.70 11.14
CA MET A 19 -28.82 15.60 10.53
C MET A 19 -29.33 17.03 10.64
N ARG A 20 -28.47 17.98 10.98
CA ARG A 20 -28.82 19.39 11.13
C ARG A 20 -28.10 20.23 10.09
N PRO A 21 -28.73 21.30 9.56
CA PRO A 21 -28.03 22.30 8.78
C PRO A 21 -26.75 22.77 9.50
N GLY A 22 -25.63 22.73 8.80
CA GLY A 22 -24.29 23.03 9.33
C GLY A 22 -23.49 21.82 9.81
N ASP A 23 -24.10 20.64 9.99
CA ASP A 23 -23.32 19.40 10.21
C ASP A 23 -22.45 19.13 8.99
N TYR A 24 -21.21 18.69 9.22
CA TYR A 24 -20.27 18.47 8.13
C TYR A 24 -19.32 17.30 8.41
N PHE A 25 -18.71 16.81 7.33
CA PHE A 25 -17.56 15.94 7.38
C PHE A 25 -16.59 16.33 6.25
N GLU A 26 -15.34 15.90 6.38
CA GLU A 26 -14.29 16.22 5.42
C GLU A 26 -13.82 14.94 4.73
N VAL A 27 -13.56 15.03 3.43
CA VAL A 27 -12.90 13.98 2.66
C VAL A 27 -11.48 14.42 2.36
N LYS A 28 -10.52 13.92 3.13
CA LYS A 28 -9.10 14.24 3.00
C LYS A 28 -8.33 13.13 2.31
N GLY A 29 -7.99 13.36 1.04
CA GLY A 29 -7.71 12.32 0.04
C GLY A 29 -8.57 11.06 0.21
N GLY A 30 -8.02 9.95 0.71
CA GLY A 30 -8.77 8.68 0.85
C GLY A 30 -9.60 8.51 2.14
N ARG A 31 -9.70 9.51 3.01
CA ARG A 31 -10.32 9.39 4.34
C ARG A 31 -11.55 10.25 4.49
N ILE A 32 -12.46 9.78 5.33
CA ILE A 32 -13.63 10.51 5.78
C ILE A 32 -13.41 10.87 7.24
N ILE A 33 -13.37 12.17 7.55
CA ILE A 33 -13.16 12.72 8.88
C ILE A 33 -14.47 13.33 9.34
N ILE A 34 -15.04 12.77 10.39
CA ILE A 34 -16.27 13.24 11.01
C ILE A 34 -15.88 13.89 12.34
N PRO A 35 -16.38 15.10 12.67
CA PRO A 35 -16.11 15.74 13.96
C PRO A 35 -16.53 14.84 15.14
N ASP A 36 -15.83 14.97 16.28
CA ASP A 36 -16.09 14.12 17.45
C ASP A 36 -17.54 14.20 17.92
N GLY A 37 -18.14 13.03 18.18
CA GLY A 37 -19.53 12.90 18.61
C GLY A 37 -20.57 13.18 17.51
N LYS A 38 -20.15 13.49 16.28
CA LYS A 38 -21.03 13.60 15.11
C LYS A 38 -21.08 12.29 14.34
N HIS A 39 -22.03 12.21 13.42
CA HIS A 39 -22.21 11.06 12.54
C HIS A 39 -22.68 11.53 11.17
N ILE A 40 -22.69 10.61 10.22
CA ILE A 40 -23.33 10.81 8.92
C ILE A 40 -24.24 9.63 8.62
N CYS A 41 -25.38 9.91 7.98
CA CYS A 41 -26.25 8.90 7.43
C CYS A 41 -25.52 8.05 6.38
N MET A 42 -25.42 6.76 6.63
CA MET A 42 -24.78 5.80 5.73
C MET A 42 -25.42 5.78 4.32
N TRP A 43 -26.74 6.01 4.22
CA TRP A 43 -27.45 6.03 2.93
C TRP A 43 -27.13 7.27 2.11
N ALA A 44 -27.10 8.43 2.75
CA ALA A 44 -26.63 9.67 2.13
C ALA A 44 -25.17 9.55 1.71
N LEU A 45 -24.33 8.92 2.55
CA LEU A 45 -22.94 8.67 2.24
C LEU A 45 -22.78 7.77 1.01
N ALA A 46 -23.53 6.66 0.94
CA ALA A 46 -23.48 5.73 -0.20
C ALA A 46 -23.83 6.40 -1.53
N ALA A 47 -24.80 7.33 -1.53
CA ALA A 47 -25.16 8.10 -2.72
C ALA A 47 -24.06 9.08 -3.15
N MET A 48 -23.32 9.66 -2.19
CA MET A 48 -22.27 10.64 -2.47
C MET A 48 -20.90 10.03 -2.74
N LEU A 49 -20.62 8.82 -2.24
CA LEU A 49 -19.29 8.19 -2.26
C LEU A 49 -18.64 8.13 -3.66
N PRO A 50 -19.37 7.76 -4.74
CA PRO A 50 -18.79 7.72 -6.09
C PRO A 50 -18.29 9.10 -6.58
N MET A 51 -18.84 10.18 -6.02
CA MET A 51 -18.51 11.55 -6.44
C MET A 51 -17.23 12.06 -5.80
N PHE A 52 -16.77 11.52 -4.67
CA PHE A 52 -15.61 12.07 -3.97
C PHE A 52 -14.31 11.96 -4.78
N PRO A 53 -13.89 10.77 -5.28
CA PRO A 53 -12.64 10.68 -6.06
C PRO A 53 -12.69 11.55 -7.31
N ALA A 54 -13.87 11.58 -7.95
CA ALA A 54 -14.11 12.36 -9.14
C ALA A 54 -13.99 13.87 -8.83
N LYS A 55 -14.52 14.35 -7.70
CA LYS A 55 -14.43 15.76 -7.30
C LYS A 55 -13.06 16.18 -6.77
N GLN A 56 -12.24 15.25 -6.28
CA GLN A 56 -10.88 15.50 -5.79
C GLN A 56 -9.84 15.66 -6.91
N ARG A 57 -10.15 15.24 -8.15
CA ARG A 57 -9.21 15.34 -9.28
C ARG A 57 -8.98 16.79 -9.73
N LYS A 58 -7.83 17.03 -10.38
CA LYS A 58 -7.56 18.29 -11.08
C LYS A 58 -8.41 18.34 -12.35
N ILE A 59 -8.94 19.53 -12.67
CA ILE A 59 -9.70 19.75 -13.91
C ILE A 59 -8.67 19.81 -15.04
N ALA A 60 -8.82 18.94 -16.05
CA ALA A 60 -7.97 18.92 -17.24
C ALA A 60 -8.64 19.59 -18.45
N GLU A 61 -9.98 19.68 -18.44
CA GLU A 61 -10.79 20.12 -19.57
C GLU A 61 -11.73 21.25 -19.15
N THR A 62 -11.96 22.20 -20.05
CA THR A 62 -12.79 23.37 -19.80
C THR A 62 -14.29 23.06 -19.72
N ASN A 63 -14.76 21.96 -20.32
CA ASN A 63 -16.17 21.54 -20.33
C ASN A 63 -16.52 20.51 -19.24
N ASP A 64 -15.68 20.39 -18.23
CA ASP A 64 -15.93 19.49 -17.10
C ASP A 64 -17.01 20.07 -16.19
N TRP A 65 -18.19 19.44 -16.17
CA TRP A 65 -19.34 19.86 -15.34
C TRP A 65 -19.18 19.42 -13.87
N LEU A 66 -18.29 18.47 -13.61
CA LEU A 66 -18.15 17.88 -12.29
C LEU A 66 -17.74 18.88 -11.18
N PRO A 67 -16.92 19.91 -11.42
CA PRO A 67 -16.62 20.95 -10.43
C PRO A 67 -17.82 21.84 -10.10
N SER A 68 -18.73 22.09 -11.05
CA SER A 68 -19.87 22.99 -10.86
C SER A 68 -21.05 22.33 -10.14
N THR A 69 -21.19 21.00 -10.20
CA THR A 69 -22.23 20.29 -9.45
C THR A 69 -21.93 20.24 -7.95
N GLN A 70 -22.41 21.20 -7.16
CA GLN A 70 -22.08 21.28 -5.73
C GLN A 70 -23.06 20.52 -4.82
N HIS A 71 -24.30 20.33 -5.25
CA HIS A 71 -25.35 19.76 -4.42
C HIS A 71 -25.56 18.27 -4.69
N MET A 72 -25.79 17.53 -3.61
CA MET A 72 -26.17 16.12 -3.62
C MET A 72 -27.35 15.93 -2.66
N CYS A 73 -28.28 15.05 -3.01
CA CYS A 73 -29.43 14.75 -2.18
C CYS A 73 -29.29 13.36 -1.54
N CYS A 74 -29.74 13.23 -0.30
CA CYS A 74 -30.01 11.93 0.31
C CYS A 74 -30.97 11.13 -0.58
N PRO A 75 -30.74 9.82 -0.82
CA PRO A 75 -31.60 9.02 -1.68
C PRO A 75 -32.98 8.70 -1.05
N ASP A 76 -33.13 8.96 0.25
CA ASP A 76 -34.41 8.75 0.95
C ASP A 76 -35.43 9.84 0.56
N PRO A 77 -36.55 9.47 -0.09
CA PRO A 77 -37.58 10.41 -0.49
C PRO A 77 -38.27 11.11 0.68
N ASN A 78 -38.27 10.51 1.88
CA ASN A 78 -38.83 11.12 3.08
C ASN A 78 -37.83 12.05 3.74
N GLY A 79 -36.53 11.74 3.70
CA GLY A 79 -35.47 12.52 4.33
C GLY A 79 -35.11 13.81 3.59
N MET A 80 -34.90 13.73 2.27
CA MET A 80 -34.50 14.87 1.41
C MET A 80 -33.48 15.83 2.05
N VAL A 81 -32.41 15.27 2.62
CA VAL A 81 -31.29 16.06 3.14
C VAL A 81 -30.40 16.49 1.97
N ILE A 82 -30.18 17.79 1.84
CA ILE A 82 -29.35 18.39 0.81
C ILE A 82 -27.96 18.63 1.37
N TYR A 83 -26.97 18.03 0.72
CA TYR A 83 -25.56 18.17 1.02
C TYR A 83 -24.88 19.04 -0.03
N ARG A 84 -24.00 19.94 0.42
CA ARG A 84 -23.15 20.75 -0.44
C ARG A 84 -21.71 20.30 -0.32
N ILE A 85 -21.10 19.98 -1.46
CA ILE A 85 -19.71 19.52 -1.56
C ILE A 85 -18.85 20.68 -2.06
N GLU A 86 -17.96 21.15 -1.20
CA GLU A 86 -16.98 22.18 -1.51
C GLU A 86 -15.58 21.59 -1.63
N ARG A 87 -14.78 22.15 -2.56
CA ARG A 87 -13.34 21.88 -2.59
C ARG A 87 -12.65 22.79 -1.61
N ILE A 88 -11.86 22.21 -0.73
CA ILE A 88 -10.97 22.94 0.17
C ILE A 88 -9.52 22.72 -0.29
N PRO A 89 -8.62 23.70 -0.05
CA PRO A 89 -7.19 23.48 -0.24
C PRO A 89 -6.77 22.22 0.51
N VAL A 90 -5.84 21.46 -0.07
CA VAL A 90 -5.25 20.32 0.64
C VAL A 90 -4.54 20.89 1.86
N GLY A 91 -5.05 20.58 3.05
CA GLY A 91 -4.32 20.85 4.28
C GLY A 91 -3.09 19.95 4.35
N ASP A 92 -2.08 20.32 5.14
CA ASP A 92 -0.80 19.59 5.29
C ASP A 92 -0.96 18.10 5.71
N SER A 93 -2.19 17.63 5.95
CA SER A 93 -2.51 16.22 6.07
C SER A 93 -2.54 15.53 4.71
N VAL A 94 -1.37 15.26 4.14
CA VAL A 94 -1.17 14.23 3.13
C VAL A 94 -1.91 12.97 3.60
N SER A 95 -2.75 12.38 2.74
CA SER A 95 -3.54 11.18 3.03
C SER A 95 -2.74 10.15 3.83
N PRO A 96 -3.10 9.86 5.09
CA PRO A 96 -2.44 8.80 5.82
C PRO A 96 -3.09 7.44 5.49
N ALA A 97 -3.37 7.19 4.21
CA ALA A 97 -3.70 5.85 3.68
C ALA A 97 -2.49 4.88 3.73
N CYS A 98 -1.55 5.18 4.62
CA CYS A 98 -0.47 4.34 5.12
C CYS A 98 -0.20 4.63 6.61
N ALA A 99 -1.15 5.06 7.44
CA ALA A 99 -0.88 5.29 8.87
C ALA A 99 -0.51 4.01 9.66
N ASP A 100 -0.75 2.82 9.09
CA ASP A 100 -0.23 1.53 9.58
C ASP A 100 0.99 1.04 8.74
N GLN A 101 1.53 1.89 7.88
CA GLN A 101 2.76 1.66 7.13
C GLN A 101 3.67 2.85 7.37
N GLY A 102 4.54 2.75 8.38
CA GLY A 102 5.43 3.82 8.85
C GLY A 102 5.72 4.85 7.75
N ILE A 103 5.29 6.09 7.96
CA ILE A 103 5.68 7.18 7.08
C ILE A 103 7.16 7.42 7.38
N ASN A 104 8.01 7.50 6.36
CA ASN A 104 9.39 7.87 6.57
C ASN A 104 9.40 9.34 7.05
N PRO A 105 9.79 9.62 8.31
CA PRO A 105 9.68 10.96 8.87
C PRO A 105 10.61 11.97 8.18
N LYS A 106 11.64 11.50 7.44
CA LYS A 106 12.56 12.37 6.70
C LYS A 106 11.95 12.89 5.39
N GLU A 107 11.01 12.17 4.78
CA GLU A 107 10.51 12.45 3.43
C GLU A 107 8.99 12.64 3.35
N ASP A 108 8.28 12.46 4.46
CA ASP A 108 6.80 12.47 4.56
C ASP A 108 6.13 11.58 3.49
N LYS A 109 6.76 10.44 3.20
CA LYS A 109 6.34 9.46 2.19
C LYS A 109 6.38 8.05 2.76
N PRO A 110 5.57 7.10 2.23
CA PRO A 110 5.68 5.69 2.59
C PRO A 110 7.10 5.15 2.34
N PHE A 111 7.54 4.20 3.16
CA PHE A 111 8.81 3.51 2.91
C PHE A 111 8.80 2.80 1.55
N PRO A 112 9.93 2.81 0.83
CA PRO A 112 10.07 2.07 -0.42
C PRO A 112 9.97 0.56 -0.17
N ARG A 113 9.44 -0.16 -1.16
CA ARG A 113 9.20 -1.60 -1.08
C ARG A 113 9.62 -2.32 -2.35
N MET A 114 9.66 -3.64 -2.28
CA MET A 114 9.87 -4.48 -3.46
C MET A 114 8.62 -4.46 -4.33
N LEU A 115 8.77 -4.06 -5.59
CA LEU A 115 7.77 -4.13 -6.65
C LEU A 115 8.10 -5.32 -7.56
N VAL A 116 7.07 -6.03 -8.00
CA VAL A 116 7.20 -7.31 -8.72
C VAL A 116 6.26 -7.24 -9.91
N ASN A 117 6.79 -7.57 -11.09
CA ASN A 117 6.03 -7.77 -12.30
C ASN A 117 6.31 -9.19 -12.82
N GLU A 118 5.37 -10.10 -12.53
CA GLU A 118 5.46 -11.51 -12.91
C GLU A 118 5.47 -11.70 -14.43
N LYS A 119 4.78 -10.82 -15.18
CA LYS A 119 4.63 -10.95 -16.65
C LYS A 119 5.94 -10.85 -17.42
N VAL A 120 6.96 -10.23 -16.84
CA VAL A 120 8.28 -10.07 -17.46
C VAL A 120 9.34 -10.94 -16.80
N CYS A 121 8.97 -11.83 -15.88
CA CYS A 121 9.91 -12.75 -15.26
C CYS A 121 10.24 -13.88 -16.23
N SER A 122 11.52 -14.07 -16.52
CA SER A 122 12.01 -15.16 -17.39
C SER A 122 12.41 -16.42 -16.62
N GLY A 123 12.21 -16.45 -15.31
CA GLY A 123 12.59 -17.57 -14.47
C GLY A 123 14.09 -17.84 -14.34
N CYS A 124 14.96 -16.90 -14.76
CA CYS A 124 16.41 -17.09 -14.83
C CYS A 124 17.14 -17.30 -13.49
N ARG A 125 16.45 -17.22 -12.34
CA ARG A 125 16.96 -17.36 -10.96
C ARG A 125 18.18 -16.50 -10.59
N SER A 126 18.54 -15.53 -11.41
CA SER A 126 19.69 -14.66 -11.15
C SER A 126 19.51 -13.81 -9.88
N CYS A 127 18.26 -13.52 -9.50
CA CYS A 127 17.93 -12.86 -8.24
C CYS A 127 18.23 -13.73 -7.01
N GLU A 128 18.09 -15.06 -7.11
CA GLU A 128 18.38 -15.99 -6.01
C GLU A 128 19.89 -16.02 -5.72
N LEU A 129 20.68 -16.21 -6.79
CA LEU A 129 22.14 -16.24 -6.70
C LEU A 129 22.72 -14.90 -6.22
N ALA A 130 22.18 -13.77 -6.70
CA ALA A 130 22.60 -12.46 -6.24
C ALA A 130 22.28 -12.24 -4.75
N CYS A 131 21.14 -12.76 -4.28
CA CYS A 131 20.75 -12.66 -2.88
C CYS A 131 21.64 -13.51 -1.98
N SER A 132 21.82 -14.79 -2.31
CA SER A 132 22.64 -15.70 -1.51
C SER A 132 24.09 -15.23 -1.44
N PHE A 133 24.68 -14.85 -2.58
CA PHE A 133 26.06 -14.39 -2.62
C PHE A 133 26.27 -13.13 -1.77
N HIS A 134 25.35 -12.17 -1.84
CA HIS A 134 25.46 -10.97 -1.02
C HIS A 134 25.30 -11.24 0.49
N LYS A 135 24.54 -12.28 0.87
CA LYS A 135 24.25 -12.58 2.28
C LYS A 135 25.22 -13.53 2.94
N THR A 136 25.73 -14.51 2.21
CA THR A 136 26.54 -15.59 2.76
C THR A 136 27.87 -15.77 2.03
N GLY A 137 28.11 -15.04 0.94
CA GLY A 137 29.27 -15.23 0.06
C GLY A 137 29.16 -16.49 -0.82
N MET A 138 28.07 -17.25 -0.72
CA MET A 138 27.88 -18.50 -1.44
C MET A 138 26.79 -18.38 -2.50
N PHE A 139 27.03 -18.99 -3.66
CA PHE A 139 26.01 -19.18 -4.69
C PHE A 139 25.19 -20.41 -4.34
N SER A 140 24.08 -20.21 -3.63
CA SER A 140 23.21 -21.29 -3.17
C SER A 140 21.77 -20.82 -3.14
N GLU A 141 20.90 -21.58 -3.79
CA GLU A 141 19.48 -21.24 -3.80
C GLU A 141 18.84 -21.40 -2.40
N THR A 142 19.31 -22.35 -1.58
CA THR A 142 18.77 -22.60 -0.24
C THR A 142 19.10 -21.50 0.76
N GLU A 143 20.13 -20.70 0.48
CA GLU A 143 20.56 -19.54 1.28
C GLU A 143 19.89 -18.23 0.84
N SER A 144 19.19 -18.27 -0.28
CA SER A 144 18.52 -17.11 -0.83
C SER A 144 17.27 -16.76 -0.04
N ARG A 145 17.08 -15.46 0.22
CA ARG A 145 15.84 -14.89 0.78
C ARG A 145 14.81 -14.55 -0.31
N VAL A 146 15.08 -14.96 -1.54
CA VAL A 146 14.25 -14.80 -2.74
C VAL A 146 14.16 -16.15 -3.42
N ARG A 147 12.97 -16.54 -3.90
CA ARG A 147 12.79 -17.75 -4.70
C ARG A 147 12.02 -17.46 -5.98
N VAL A 148 12.25 -18.24 -7.01
CA VAL A 148 11.46 -18.23 -8.24
C VAL A 148 10.68 -19.53 -8.29
N SER A 149 9.35 -19.42 -8.15
CA SER A 149 8.44 -20.50 -8.45
C SER A 149 8.26 -20.59 -9.96
N LYS A 150 8.47 -21.78 -10.51
CA LYS A 150 8.28 -22.05 -11.94
C LYS A 150 6.98 -22.83 -12.12
N ASP A 151 6.03 -22.25 -12.83
CA ASP A 151 4.81 -22.91 -13.26
C ASP A 151 4.96 -23.30 -14.73
N GLU A 152 5.72 -24.38 -14.96
CA GLU A 152 6.04 -24.88 -16.31
C GLU A 152 4.78 -25.15 -17.16
N PRO A 153 3.69 -25.77 -16.64
CA PRO A 153 2.47 -25.99 -17.42
C PRO A 153 1.84 -24.71 -17.98
N ASN A 154 1.89 -23.61 -17.23
CA ASN A 154 1.33 -22.32 -17.64
C ASN A 154 2.37 -21.38 -18.25
N GLY A 155 3.64 -21.80 -18.32
CA GLY A 155 4.76 -20.95 -18.75
C GLY A 155 4.92 -19.69 -17.90
N LEU A 156 4.54 -19.74 -16.61
CA LEU A 156 4.49 -18.57 -15.74
C LEU A 156 5.49 -18.68 -14.58
N ASP A 157 6.58 -17.92 -14.66
CA ASP A 157 7.57 -17.87 -13.60
C ASP A 157 7.29 -16.71 -12.64
N ARG A 158 7.22 -16.98 -11.34
CA ARG A 158 6.89 -15.98 -10.31
C ARG A 158 8.02 -15.83 -9.27
N PRO A 159 8.60 -14.63 -9.10
CA PRO A 159 9.55 -14.40 -8.03
C PRO A 159 8.82 -14.16 -6.70
N LEU A 160 8.95 -15.12 -5.78
CA LEU A 160 8.54 -15.05 -4.38
C LEU A 160 9.55 -14.20 -3.61
N VAL A 161 9.20 -12.93 -3.39
CA VAL A 161 10.02 -11.95 -2.66
C VAL A 161 9.25 -11.34 -1.52
N CYS A 162 9.95 -10.99 -0.43
CA CYS A 162 9.34 -10.22 0.65
C CYS A 162 8.89 -8.86 0.12
N ARG A 163 7.59 -8.56 0.28
CA ARG A 163 6.97 -7.31 -0.20
C ARG A 163 7.10 -6.15 0.78
N GLN A 164 7.69 -6.38 1.95
CA GLN A 164 7.81 -5.41 3.04
C GLN A 164 6.45 -4.77 3.38
N CYS A 165 5.40 -5.61 3.48
CA CYS A 165 4.01 -5.21 3.71
C CYS A 165 3.93 -4.29 4.92
N GLY A 166 3.32 -3.10 4.86
CA GLY A 166 3.30 -2.20 6.04
C GLY A 166 2.76 -2.86 7.31
N ASN A 167 1.58 -3.49 7.20
CA ASN A 167 1.07 -4.42 8.19
C ASN A 167 1.70 -5.82 7.99
N ALA A 168 2.86 -6.03 8.61
CA ALA A 168 3.60 -7.29 8.51
C ALA A 168 2.98 -8.36 9.41
N ARG A 169 2.07 -9.15 8.84
CA ARG A 169 1.48 -10.31 9.52
C ARG A 169 2.53 -11.28 10.09
N CYS A 170 3.67 -11.42 9.41
CA CYS A 170 4.77 -12.24 9.90
C CYS A 170 5.36 -11.73 11.22
N VAL A 171 5.42 -10.41 11.44
CA VAL A 171 5.86 -9.81 12.70
C VAL A 171 4.83 -10.09 13.80
N GLN A 172 3.55 -9.85 13.52
CA GLN A 172 2.45 -10.08 14.47
C GLN A 172 2.28 -11.55 14.86
N ALA A 173 2.54 -12.46 13.93
CA ALA A 173 2.44 -13.90 14.15
C ALA A 173 3.59 -14.47 14.98
N CYS A 174 4.65 -13.71 15.28
CA CYS A 174 5.79 -14.22 16.02
C CYS A 174 5.50 -14.23 17.53
N PRO A 175 5.35 -15.40 18.19
CA PRO A 175 4.96 -15.47 19.60
C PRO A 175 6.05 -14.92 20.55
N VAL A 176 7.31 -14.97 20.11
CA VAL A 176 8.48 -14.54 20.89
C VAL A 176 9.00 -13.15 20.50
N GLY A 177 8.37 -12.49 19.52
CA GLY A 177 8.81 -11.18 19.04
C GLY A 177 10.18 -11.17 18.35
N ALA A 178 10.58 -12.28 17.70
CA ALA A 178 11.86 -12.39 16.99
C ALA A 178 11.95 -11.59 15.69
N LEU A 179 10.82 -11.08 15.18
CA LEU A 179 10.76 -10.27 13.97
C LEU A 179 10.42 -8.84 14.34
N GLU A 180 11.18 -7.88 13.82
CA GLU A 180 10.96 -6.46 14.06
C GLU A 180 11.20 -5.61 12.82
N ARG A 181 10.90 -4.32 12.92
CA ARG A 181 11.15 -3.34 11.86
C ARG A 181 12.44 -2.60 12.14
N HIS A 182 13.30 -2.52 11.12
CA HIS A 182 14.44 -1.63 11.17
C HIS A 182 13.98 -0.16 11.22
N PRO A 183 14.50 0.69 12.11
CA PRO A 183 14.02 2.06 12.30
C PRO A 183 14.22 2.95 11.07
N GLU A 184 15.28 2.75 10.29
CA GLU A 184 15.60 3.63 9.15
C GLU A 184 15.02 3.14 7.82
N THR A 185 15.04 1.83 7.58
CA THR A 185 14.67 1.23 6.29
C THR A 185 13.26 0.64 6.33
N HIS A 186 12.71 0.48 7.53
CA HIS A 186 11.44 -0.21 7.79
C HIS A 186 11.39 -1.64 7.23
N ALA A 187 12.57 -2.23 6.94
CA ALA A 187 12.68 -3.62 6.54
C ALA A 187 12.36 -4.53 7.73
N VAL A 188 11.72 -5.67 7.46
CA VAL A 188 11.59 -6.72 8.49
C VAL A 188 12.97 -7.35 8.74
N GLN A 189 13.36 -7.43 10.01
CA GLN A 189 14.60 -8.04 10.46
C GLN A 189 14.30 -9.17 11.43
N LEU A 190 15.13 -10.21 11.36
CA LEU A 190 15.10 -11.35 12.28
C LEU A 190 16.20 -11.18 13.32
N LYS A 191 15.84 -11.41 14.58
CA LYS A 191 16.74 -11.64 15.72
C LYS A 191 16.98 -13.14 15.90
N PRO A 192 18.09 -13.71 15.37
CA PRO A 192 18.30 -15.15 15.38
C PRO A 192 18.37 -15.75 16.79
N GLU A 193 18.83 -14.95 17.76
CA GLU A 193 19.04 -15.31 19.16
C GLU A 193 17.76 -15.69 19.90
N ILE A 194 16.65 -15.00 19.62
CA ILE A 194 15.34 -15.28 20.26
C ILE A 194 14.42 -16.12 19.38
N CYS A 195 14.76 -16.30 18.10
CA CYS A 195 13.95 -17.08 17.17
C CYS A 195 13.96 -18.57 17.55
N GLN A 196 12.79 -19.17 17.75
CA GLN A 196 12.66 -20.61 18.05
C GLN A 196 12.44 -21.48 16.80
N GLY A 197 12.30 -20.88 15.61
CA GLY A 197 12.08 -21.64 14.37
C GLY A 197 10.66 -22.20 14.19
N CYS A 198 9.67 -21.71 14.95
CA CYS A 198 8.31 -22.27 15.01
C CYS A 198 7.46 -22.24 13.72
N GLY A 199 7.91 -21.62 12.62
CA GLY A 199 7.16 -21.63 11.36
C GLY A 199 6.04 -20.59 11.20
N ALA A 200 5.48 -20.05 12.29
CA ALA A 200 4.30 -19.17 12.27
C ALA A 200 4.42 -17.97 11.31
N CYS A 201 5.62 -17.40 11.19
CA CYS A 201 5.88 -16.28 10.28
C CYS A 201 5.72 -16.64 8.79
N ALA A 202 6.08 -17.87 8.38
CA ALA A 202 5.95 -18.32 7.01
C ALA A 202 4.50 -18.65 6.63
N GLU A 203 3.75 -19.27 7.55
CA GLU A 203 2.32 -19.51 7.38
C GLU A 203 1.53 -18.20 7.25
N ALA A 204 1.88 -17.20 8.05
CA ALA A 204 1.27 -15.87 7.99
C ALA A 204 1.61 -15.09 6.71
N CYS A 205 2.58 -15.54 5.89
CA CYS A 205 3.05 -14.82 4.71
C CYS A 205 2.18 -15.14 3.47
N PRO A 206 1.34 -14.21 2.99
CA PRO A 206 0.48 -14.47 1.83
C PRO A 206 1.26 -14.59 0.51
N PHE A 207 2.54 -14.20 0.50
CA PHE A 207 3.40 -14.20 -0.68
C PHE A 207 4.33 -15.41 -0.75
N GLY A 208 4.31 -16.30 0.26
CA GLY A 208 5.18 -17.48 0.29
C GLY A 208 6.68 -17.16 0.26
N SER A 209 7.08 -15.96 0.70
CA SER A 209 8.45 -15.45 0.54
C SER A 209 9.44 -15.87 1.63
N ILE A 210 8.97 -16.58 2.66
CA ILE A 210 9.78 -16.96 3.82
C ILE A 210 10.10 -18.45 3.71
N HIS A 211 11.39 -18.75 3.62
CA HIS A 211 11.92 -20.11 3.56
C HIS A 211 12.76 -20.40 4.80
N PHE A 212 13.01 -21.66 5.10
CA PHE A 212 13.79 -22.05 6.27
C PHE A 212 15.12 -22.66 5.85
N LYS A 213 16.16 -22.33 6.61
CA LYS A 213 17.45 -23.00 6.57
C LYS A 213 17.95 -23.20 7.99
N ASP A 214 18.48 -24.38 8.30
CA ASP A 214 19.03 -24.74 9.60
C ASP A 214 18.08 -24.41 10.77
N GLY A 215 16.78 -24.66 10.56
CA GLY A 215 15.72 -24.39 11.54
C GLY A 215 15.36 -22.91 11.74
N LYS A 216 15.91 -21.99 10.94
CA LYS A 216 15.65 -20.54 11.04
C LYS A 216 15.00 -19.99 9.77
N PRO A 217 14.08 -19.03 9.87
CA PRO A 217 13.49 -18.39 8.71
C PRO A 217 14.48 -17.42 8.04
N LEU A 218 14.54 -17.46 6.72
CA LEU A 218 15.29 -16.53 5.89
C LEU A 218 14.40 -15.33 5.55
N ILE A 219 14.65 -14.21 6.21
CA ILE A 219 13.92 -12.95 6.01
C ILE A 219 14.75 -11.97 5.22
N CYS A 220 14.14 -11.33 4.22
CA CYS A 220 14.74 -10.26 3.45
C CYS A 220 14.74 -8.96 4.25
N ASP A 221 15.93 -8.40 4.44
CA ASP A 221 16.21 -7.13 5.15
C ASP A 221 16.41 -5.94 4.18
N LEU A 222 15.94 -6.09 2.94
CA LEU A 222 16.16 -5.14 1.83
C LEU A 222 17.64 -4.83 1.51
N CYS A 223 18.59 -5.61 2.01
CA CYS A 223 20.03 -5.29 1.87
C CYS A 223 20.34 -3.86 2.35
N GLY A 224 19.73 -3.42 3.46
CA GLY A 224 19.91 -2.06 3.98
C GLY A 224 19.28 -0.96 3.14
N GLY A 225 18.33 -1.29 2.26
CA GLY A 225 17.71 -0.36 1.32
C GLY A 225 18.30 -0.38 -0.09
N ASP A 226 19.34 -1.20 -0.32
CA ASP A 226 19.98 -1.37 -1.61
C ASP A 226 19.88 -2.82 -2.14
N PRO A 227 18.69 -3.27 -2.57
CA PRO A 227 18.44 -4.68 -2.88
C PRO A 227 19.23 -5.15 -4.11
N LYS A 228 20.19 -6.07 -3.90
CA LYS A 228 21.06 -6.62 -4.96
C LYS A 228 20.34 -7.51 -5.97
N CYS A 229 19.23 -8.14 -5.56
CA CYS A 229 18.39 -8.91 -6.47
C CYS A 229 17.73 -8.04 -7.56
N VAL A 230 17.51 -6.75 -7.28
CA VAL A 230 16.98 -5.77 -8.24
C VAL A 230 18.05 -5.38 -9.27
N ASP A 231 19.30 -5.19 -8.84
CA ASP A 231 20.44 -4.90 -9.76
C ASP A 231 20.61 -5.96 -10.83
N ARG A 232 20.44 -7.22 -10.43
CA ARG A 232 20.69 -8.36 -11.30
C ARG A 232 19.51 -8.69 -12.21
N CYS A 233 18.32 -8.17 -11.94
CA CYS A 233 17.13 -8.47 -12.71
C CYS A 233 17.16 -7.80 -14.09
N ALA A 234 17.60 -8.55 -15.11
CA ALA A 234 17.73 -8.03 -16.47
C ALA A 234 16.38 -7.61 -17.09
N THR A 235 15.31 -8.33 -16.81
CA THR A 235 13.98 -8.07 -17.37
C THR A 235 13.20 -6.97 -16.64
N GLY A 236 13.72 -6.48 -15.50
CA GLY A 236 13.01 -5.52 -14.65
C GLY A 236 11.75 -6.08 -13.99
N ALA A 237 11.67 -7.40 -13.80
CA ALA A 237 10.63 -8.09 -13.05
C ALA A 237 10.66 -7.72 -11.55
N LEU A 238 11.84 -7.47 -11.00
CA LEU A 238 12.03 -6.94 -9.65
C LEU A 238 12.43 -5.47 -9.73
N ARG A 239 11.76 -4.63 -8.94
CA ARG A 239 12.07 -3.20 -8.80
C ARG A 239 11.96 -2.81 -7.33
N PHE A 240 12.59 -1.71 -6.97
CA PHE A 240 12.52 -1.15 -5.62
C PHE A 240 12.04 0.29 -5.71
N GLY A 241 11.00 0.64 -4.96
CA GLY A 241 10.43 1.97 -4.99
C GLY A 241 9.04 2.05 -4.37
N ARG A 242 8.37 3.16 -4.65
CA ARG A 242 7.03 3.45 -4.15
C ARG A 242 5.98 3.12 -5.22
N ALA A 243 4.82 2.68 -4.79
CA ALA A 243 3.73 2.42 -5.72
C ALA A 243 3.24 3.74 -6.34
N GLY A 244 3.12 3.80 -7.67
CA GLY A 244 2.68 5.01 -8.38
C GLY A 244 3.79 6.03 -8.70
N GLU A 245 5.03 5.79 -8.26
CA GLU A 245 6.21 6.60 -8.62
C GLU A 245 7.15 5.82 -9.54
N ALA A 246 8.09 6.51 -10.18
CA ALA A 246 9.20 5.86 -10.85
C ALA A 246 9.99 5.01 -9.82
N PRO A 247 10.42 3.79 -10.18
CA PRO A 247 11.20 2.96 -9.27
C PRO A 247 12.52 3.66 -8.92
N LEU A 248 12.88 3.66 -7.64
CA LEU A 248 14.17 4.14 -7.16
C LEU A 248 15.32 3.30 -7.73
N LYS A 249 15.05 2.01 -7.93
CA LYS A 249 16.00 1.04 -8.46
C LYS A 249 15.31 -0.03 -9.28
N GLY A 250 15.98 -0.50 -10.33
CA GLY A 250 15.41 -1.47 -11.26
C GLY A 250 14.39 -0.81 -12.19
N GLY A 251 14.88 -0.41 -13.36
CA GLY A 251 14.09 -0.08 -14.54
C GLY A 251 14.47 -1.03 -15.66
N ALA A 252 13.68 -1.08 -16.73
CA ALA A 252 14.15 -1.75 -17.94
C ALA A 252 15.52 -1.14 -18.30
N ARG A 253 16.59 -1.94 -18.26
CA ARG A 253 17.78 -1.59 -19.04
C ARG A 253 17.25 -1.34 -20.44
N ALA A 254 17.50 -0.14 -20.96
CA ALA A 254 17.00 0.32 -22.24
C ALA A 254 16.96 -0.87 -23.20
N ALA A 255 15.77 -1.14 -23.76
CA ALA A 255 15.62 -2.13 -24.81
C ALA A 255 16.83 -1.99 -25.73
N MET A 256 17.62 -3.05 -25.84
CA MET A 256 18.69 -3.11 -26.84
C MET A 256 18.01 -2.73 -28.16
N LYS A 257 18.38 -1.56 -28.67
CA LYS A 257 17.99 -1.08 -29.99
C LYS A 257 18.51 -2.06 -31.03
#